data_AF-A0A820HAQ1-F1
#
_entry.id   AF-A0A820HAQ1-F1
#
_cell.length_a   1.000
_cell.length_b   1.000
_cell.length_c   1.000
_cell.angle_alpha   90.00
_cell.angle_beta   90.00
_cell.angle_gamma   90.00
#
_symmetry.space_group_name_H-M   'P 1'
#
loop_
_entity.id
_entity.type
_entity.pdbx_description
1 polymer ?
#
loop_
_entity_poly.entity_id
_entity_poly.type
_entity_poly.pdbx_seq_one_letter_code
_entity_poly.pdbx_strand_id
1 'polypeptide(L)'
;IPNALLSIDKYRTYITVVNPTNRICRIPINTTIGTFTIPPPNLECHSITLSPTIDQSTPSSPSLSSDLNVPTSMDNVFNELLAHLSDPDEKLILYQLLKQYQCLFDTSVPSIANLTAPHMINTGSHPPVHSHVYRTDPIKQKHLTGTTNEMLKHGQLEKSYASWSSPVIL
;
A
#
# COMPACT_ATOMS: atom_id res chain seq x y z
N ILE A 1 -9.91 -8.31 22.01
CA ILE A 1 -9.38 -9.48 21.27
C ILE A 1 -10.03 -9.44 19.90
N PRO A 2 -9.27 -9.40 18.78
CA PRO A 2 -9.87 -9.27 17.46
C PRO A 2 -10.68 -10.53 17.15
N ASN A 3 -11.99 -10.35 16.92
CA ASN A 3 -12.85 -11.41 16.40
C ASN A 3 -12.63 -11.45 14.88
N ALA A 4 -12.26 -12.61 14.34
CA ALA A 4 -12.06 -12.81 12.90
C ALA A 4 -12.96 -13.93 12.41
N LEU A 5 -13.56 -13.76 11.23
CA LEU A 5 -14.26 -14.83 10.54
C LEU A 5 -13.23 -15.70 9.83
N LEU A 6 -13.26 -17.00 10.12
CA LEU A 6 -12.35 -17.98 9.53
C LEU A 6 -13.15 -18.91 8.63
N SER A 7 -12.68 -19.09 7.39
CA SER A 7 -13.17 -20.16 6.54
C SER A 7 -12.63 -21.50 7.04
N ILE A 8 -13.51 -22.48 7.18
CA ILE A 8 -13.16 -23.85 7.58
C ILE A 8 -13.23 -24.72 6.33
N ASP A 9 -12.08 -25.25 5.91
CA ASP A 9 -12.02 -26.27 4.85
C ASP A 9 -11.70 -27.62 5.48
N LYS A 10 -12.52 -28.63 5.18
CA LYS A 10 -12.33 -30.03 5.67
C LYS A 10 -12.04 -30.14 7.17
N TYR A 11 -12.81 -29.42 8.00
CA TYR A 11 -12.67 -29.37 9.47
C TYR A 11 -11.32 -28.82 9.97
N ARG A 12 -10.58 -28.11 9.12
CA ARG A 12 -9.30 -27.48 9.48
C ARG A 12 -9.31 -26.01 9.07
N THR A 13 -8.60 -25.21 9.84
CA THR A 13 -8.34 -23.80 9.53
C THR A 13 -6.95 -23.44 10.02
N TYR A 14 -6.35 -22.43 9.42
CA TYR A 14 -5.01 -21.97 9.74
C TYR A 14 -5.08 -20.55 10.29
N ILE A 15 -4.38 -20.30 11.40
CA ILE A 15 -4.31 -18.99 12.03
C ILE A 15 -2.84 -18.62 12.16
N THR A 16 -2.49 -17.41 11.74
CA THR A 16 -1.14 -16.87 11.86
C THR A 16 -1.03 -16.09 13.16
N VAL A 17 -0.12 -16.51 14.04
CA VAL A 17 0.22 -15.78 15.27
C VAL A 17 1.48 -14.98 15.02
N VAL A 18 1.38 -13.65 15.11
CA VAL A 18 2.53 -12.74 14.95
C VAL A 18 2.84 -12.12 16.31
N ASN A 19 4.12 -12.03 16.66
CA ASN A 19 4.58 -11.24 17.80
C ASN A 19 4.95 -9.82 17.30
N PRO A 20 4.10 -8.80 17.51
CA PRO A 20 4.40 -7.44 17.08
C PRO A 20 5.44 -6.73 17.97
N THR A 21 5.91 -7.37 19.06
CA THR A 21 6.86 -6.78 19.99
C THR A 21 8.30 -7.20 19.67
N ASN A 22 9.26 -6.30 19.90
CA ASN A 22 10.69 -6.56 19.72
C ASN A 22 11.33 -7.29 20.92
N ARG A 23 10.53 -8.11 21.63
CA ARG A 23 10.94 -8.85 22.84
C ARG A 23 10.62 -10.34 22.65
N ILE A 24 11.43 -11.20 23.26
CA ILE A 24 11.19 -12.65 23.27
C ILE A 24 9.92 -12.92 24.08
N CYS A 25 8.92 -13.52 23.44
CA CYS A 25 7.72 -14.03 24.08
C CYS A 25 7.79 -15.56 24.17
N ARG A 26 7.65 -16.12 25.37
CA ARG A 26 7.59 -17.57 25.59
C ARG A 26 6.14 -17.96 25.83
N ILE A 27 5.61 -18.84 24.99
CA ILE A 27 4.26 -19.40 25.16
C ILE A 27 4.41 -20.73 25.88
N PRO A 28 3.93 -20.87 27.13
CA PRO A 28 3.99 -22.15 27.83
C PRO A 28 3.14 -23.21 27.13
N ILE A 29 3.52 -24.47 27.30
CA ILE A 29 2.74 -25.61 26.81
C ILE A 29 1.32 -25.54 27.40
N ASN A 30 0.31 -25.88 26.60
CA ASN A 30 -1.12 -25.79 26.93
C ASN A 30 -1.69 -24.37 27.10
N THR A 31 -1.05 -23.35 26.53
CA THR A 31 -1.67 -22.01 26.46
C THR A 31 -2.81 -22.01 25.44
N THR A 32 -4.02 -21.66 25.86
CA THR A 32 -5.17 -21.47 24.96
C THR A 32 -4.98 -20.18 24.14
N ILE A 33 -4.74 -20.32 22.84
CA ILE A 33 -4.48 -19.19 21.92
C ILE A 33 -5.78 -18.46 21.52
N GLY A 34 -6.92 -19.15 21.57
CA GLY A 34 -8.24 -18.55 21.31
C GLY A 34 -9.38 -19.55 21.48
N THR A 35 -10.60 -19.03 21.44
CA THR A 35 -11.85 -19.80 21.44
C THR A 35 -12.59 -19.51 20.15
N PHE A 36 -13.24 -20.52 19.56
CA PHE A 36 -14.12 -20.31 18.40
C PHE A 36 -15.58 -20.47 18.82
N THR A 37 -16.45 -19.67 18.22
CA THR A 37 -17.91 -19.77 18.37
C THR A 37 -18.52 -19.88 16.98
N ILE A 38 -19.40 -20.86 16.79
CA ILE A 38 -20.14 -20.99 15.53
C ILE A 38 -21.22 -19.90 15.50
N PRO A 39 -21.22 -18.97 14.52
CA PRO A 39 -22.22 -17.92 14.46
C PRO A 39 -23.61 -18.50 14.15
N PRO A 40 -24.69 -17.83 14.57
CA PRO A 40 -26.05 -18.26 14.26
C PRO A 40 -26.33 -18.15 12.74
N PRO A 41 -27.26 -18.96 12.21
CA PRO A 41 -27.46 -19.15 10.76
C PRO A 41 -27.94 -17.92 9.98
N ASN A 42 -28.28 -16.83 10.66
CA ASN A 42 -28.82 -15.59 10.12
C ASN A 42 -27.82 -14.42 10.05
N LEU A 43 -26.50 -14.70 10.11
CA LEU A 43 -25.48 -13.70 9.80
C LEU A 43 -25.25 -13.61 8.28
N GLU A 44 -25.59 -12.47 7.68
CA GLU A 44 -25.16 -12.12 6.33
C GLU A 44 -23.63 -11.94 6.30
N CYS A 45 -22.93 -13.00 5.91
CA CYS A 45 -21.50 -12.97 5.70
C CYS A 45 -21.22 -12.53 4.25
N HIS A 46 -20.70 -11.31 4.09
CA HIS A 46 -20.18 -10.87 2.79
C HIS A 46 -18.77 -11.45 2.61
N SER A 47 -18.64 -12.48 1.78
CA SER A 47 -17.33 -13.05 1.43
C SER A 47 -16.65 -12.21 0.36
N ILE A 48 -15.54 -11.55 0.72
CA ILE A 48 -14.64 -10.96 -0.28
C ILE A 48 -13.78 -12.09 -0.84
N THR A 49 -14.24 -12.71 -1.92
CA THR A 49 -13.47 -13.71 -2.66
C THR A 49 -12.45 -12.99 -3.52
N LEU A 50 -11.20 -12.88 -3.05
CA LEU A 50 -10.08 -12.48 -3.89
C LEU A 50 -9.69 -13.67 -4.78
N SER A 51 -10.47 -13.88 -5.83
CA SER A 51 -10.10 -14.79 -6.92
C SER A 51 -8.88 -14.22 -7.65
N PRO A 52 -7.82 -14.99 -7.90
CA PRO A 52 -6.78 -14.60 -8.84
C PRO A 52 -7.33 -14.89 -10.24
N THR A 53 -8.12 -13.98 -10.80
CA THR A 53 -8.51 -14.08 -12.21
C THR A 53 -7.31 -13.65 -13.05
N ILE A 54 -6.62 -14.62 -13.63
CA ILE A 54 -5.72 -14.39 -14.77
C ILE A 54 -6.64 -14.14 -15.97
N ASP A 55 -7.11 -12.90 -16.11
CA ASP A 55 -7.77 -12.46 -17.33
C ASP A 55 -6.71 -11.96 -18.29
N GLN A 56 -6.35 -12.83 -19.25
CA GLN A 56 -5.77 -12.43 -20.52
C GLN A 56 -6.84 -11.70 -21.35
N SER A 57 -7.17 -10.48 -20.95
CA SER A 57 -7.82 -9.50 -21.81
C SER A 57 -7.26 -8.16 -21.42
N THR A 58 -6.25 -7.72 -22.17
CA THR A 58 -5.55 -6.45 -22.07
C THR A 58 -6.51 -5.33 -21.66
N PRO A 59 -6.57 -4.91 -20.39
CA PRO A 59 -7.03 -3.58 -20.08
C PRO A 59 -5.83 -2.73 -20.48
N SER A 60 -5.99 -1.91 -21.52
CA SER A 60 -5.12 -0.78 -21.77
C SER A 60 -4.79 -0.15 -20.41
N SER A 61 -3.54 -0.35 -19.97
CA SER A 61 -2.98 0.33 -18.82
C SER A 61 -3.44 1.78 -18.89
N PRO A 62 -4.04 2.37 -17.86
CA PRO A 62 -4.22 3.81 -17.85
C PRO A 62 -2.80 4.35 -17.92
N SER A 63 -2.45 4.85 -19.10
CA SER A 63 -1.30 5.69 -19.30
C SER A 63 -1.35 6.71 -18.17
N LEU A 64 -0.31 6.73 -17.34
CA LEU A 64 -0.06 7.84 -16.42
C LEU A 64 0.26 9.04 -17.32
N SER A 65 -0.78 9.61 -17.92
CA SER A 65 -0.72 10.84 -18.68
C SER A 65 -0.42 11.93 -17.69
N SER A 66 0.77 12.48 -17.83
CA SER A 66 1.33 13.62 -17.12
C SER A 66 0.59 14.92 -17.45
N ASP A 67 -0.74 14.93 -17.30
CA ASP A 67 -1.60 16.10 -17.46
C ASP A 67 -2.56 16.17 -16.27
N LEU A 68 -2.01 16.42 -15.08
CA LEU A 68 -2.79 16.79 -13.89
C LEU A 68 -3.29 18.22 -14.06
N ASN A 69 -4.38 18.38 -14.82
CA ASN A 69 -5.14 19.61 -14.82
C ASN A 69 -6.21 19.55 -13.74
N VAL A 70 -6.09 20.45 -12.76
CA VAL A 70 -7.06 20.84 -11.72
C VAL A 70 -7.14 19.88 -10.49
N PRO A 71 -7.16 20.42 -9.25
CA PRO A 71 -7.51 19.65 -8.07
C PRO A 71 -9.00 19.29 -8.17
N THR A 72 -9.29 18.11 -8.70
CA THR A 72 -10.57 17.45 -8.46
C THR A 72 -10.61 17.19 -6.96
N SER A 73 -11.45 17.94 -6.22
CA SER A 73 -11.65 17.68 -4.79
C SER A 73 -11.89 16.18 -4.61
N MET A 74 -11.24 15.56 -3.63
CA MET A 74 -11.42 14.13 -3.32
C MET A 74 -12.91 13.78 -3.16
N ASP A 75 -13.73 14.75 -2.74
CA ASP A 75 -15.18 14.62 -2.69
C ASP A 75 -15.82 14.28 -4.05
N ASN A 76 -15.36 14.88 -5.15
CA ASN A 76 -15.87 14.60 -6.50
C ASN A 76 -15.51 13.18 -6.93
N VAL A 77 -14.28 12.74 -6.65
CA VAL A 77 -13.81 11.37 -6.93
C VAL A 77 -14.64 10.36 -6.13
N PHE A 78 -14.86 10.62 -4.83
CA PHE A 78 -15.69 9.75 -4.01
C PHE A 78 -17.14 9.70 -4.50
N ASN A 79 -17.71 10.83 -4.93
CA ASN A 79 -19.07 10.86 -5.47
C ASN A 79 -19.22 10.04 -6.76
N GLU A 80 -18.20 10.06 -7.64
CA GLU A 80 -18.16 9.24 -8.85
C GLU A 80 -18.04 7.75 -8.51
N LEU A 81 -17.11 7.39 -7.61
CA LEU A 81 -16.93 6.00 -7.17
C LEU A 81 -18.20 5.43 -6.52
N LEU A 82 -18.99 6.26 -5.84
CA LEU A 82 -20.22 5.86 -5.16
C LEU A 82 -21.49 6.00 -6.03
N ALA A 83 -21.36 6.30 -7.32
CA ALA A 83 -22.51 6.51 -8.20
C ALA A 83 -23.31 5.23 -8.50
N HIS A 84 -22.68 4.05 -8.39
CA HIS A 84 -23.30 2.76 -8.67
C HIS A 84 -24.14 2.20 -7.51
N LEU A 85 -24.02 2.78 -6.30
CA LEU A 85 -24.78 2.35 -5.13
C LEU A 85 -26.20 2.92 -5.19
N SER A 86 -27.18 2.04 -5.07
CA SER A 86 -28.60 2.39 -5.11
C SER A 86 -29.18 2.74 -3.74
N ASP A 87 -28.62 2.17 -2.66
CA ASP A 87 -29.06 2.44 -1.29
C ASP A 87 -28.42 3.75 -0.77
N PRO A 88 -29.21 4.77 -0.39
CA PRO A 88 -28.69 6.01 0.16
C PRO A 88 -27.95 5.84 1.49
N ASP A 89 -28.34 4.87 2.33
CA ASP A 89 -27.74 4.68 3.65
C ASP A 89 -26.34 4.07 3.53
N GLU A 90 -26.18 3.05 2.68
CA GLU A 90 -24.87 2.47 2.36
C GLU A 90 -23.92 3.51 1.75
N LYS A 91 -24.43 4.31 0.82
CA LYS A 91 -23.67 5.38 0.18
C LYS A 91 -23.15 6.40 1.19
N LEU A 92 -23.97 6.77 2.17
CA LEU A 92 -23.59 7.70 3.23
C LEU A 92 -22.50 7.11 4.13
N ILE A 93 -22.65 5.85 4.55
CA ILE A 93 -21.68 5.16 5.42
C ILE A 93 -20.32 5.07 4.72
N LEU A 94 -20.31 4.65 3.45
CA LEU A 94 -19.06 4.49 2.70
C LEU A 94 -18.41 5.84 2.39
N TYR A 95 -19.19 6.88 2.08
CA TYR A 95 -18.66 8.23 1.90
C TYR A 95 -17.99 8.75 3.18
N GLN A 96 -18.62 8.55 4.35
CA GLN A 96 -18.02 8.93 5.64
C GLN A 96 -16.72 8.18 5.91
N LEU A 97 -16.66 6.88 5.59
CA LEU A 97 -15.46 6.06 5.73
C LEU A 97 -14.32 6.56 4.82
N LEU A 98 -14.61 6.81 3.54
CA LEU A 98 -13.64 7.33 2.58
C LEU A 98 -13.12 8.71 3.01
N LYS A 99 -14.00 9.57 3.53
CA LYS A 99 -13.62 10.87 4.07
C LYS A 99 -12.76 10.77 5.33
N GLN A 100 -13.06 9.82 6.22
CA GLN A 100 -12.26 9.56 7.42
C GLN A 100 -10.83 9.12 7.07
N TYR A 101 -10.67 8.31 6.01
CA TYR A 101 -9.35 7.82 5.56
C TYR A 101 -8.85 8.53 4.30
N GLN A 102 -9.32 9.77 4.04
CA GLN A 102 -8.99 10.52 2.83
C GLN A 102 -7.47 10.67 2.62
N CYS A 103 -6.71 10.82 3.69
CA CYS A 103 -5.25 10.94 3.66
C CYS A 103 -4.52 9.72 3.07
N LEU A 104 -5.16 8.54 3.03
CA LEU A 104 -4.59 7.34 2.42
C LEU A 104 -4.72 7.34 0.90
N PHE A 105 -5.69 8.10 0.37
CA PHE A 105 -6.02 8.14 -1.06
C PHE A 105 -5.60 9.45 -1.74
N ASP A 106 -5.26 10.47 -0.94
CA ASP A 106 -4.78 11.74 -1.47
C ASP A 106 -3.44 11.54 -2.19
N THR A 107 -3.46 11.70 -3.51
CA THR A 107 -2.29 11.59 -4.38
C THR A 107 -1.69 12.98 -4.69
N SER A 108 -2.30 14.07 -4.19
CA SER A 108 -1.86 15.43 -4.49
C SER A 108 -0.51 15.78 -3.90
N VAL A 109 -0.24 15.28 -2.68
CA VAL A 109 1.04 15.43 -1.99
C VAL A 109 1.55 14.05 -1.66
N PRO A 110 2.77 13.69 -2.08
CA PRO A 110 3.33 12.40 -1.71
C PRO A 110 3.52 12.35 -0.18
N SER A 111 2.89 11.38 0.46
CA SER A 111 3.06 11.12 1.88
C SER A 111 4.29 10.24 2.13
N ILE A 112 4.98 10.48 3.25
CA ILE A 112 6.06 9.62 3.74
C ILE A 112 5.50 8.74 4.84
N ALA A 113 5.54 7.42 4.63
CA ALA A 113 5.12 6.46 5.64
C ALA A 113 6.21 6.33 6.73
N ASN A 114 5.89 6.74 7.96
CA ASN A 114 6.77 6.55 9.10
C ASN A 114 6.61 5.12 9.64
N LEU A 115 7.44 4.19 9.18
CA LEU A 115 7.46 2.83 9.69
C LEU A 115 8.38 2.71 10.91
N THR A 116 7.96 1.97 11.94
CA THR A 116 8.75 1.76 13.17
C THR A 116 10.02 0.94 12.93
N ALA A 117 10.00 0.03 11.95
CA ALA A 117 11.15 -0.77 11.56
C ALA A 117 11.75 -0.23 10.26
N PRO A 118 13.06 0.11 10.22
CA PRO A 118 13.70 0.54 8.99
C PRO A 118 13.84 -0.63 8.01
N HIS A 119 13.78 -0.33 6.71
CA HIS A 119 14.14 -1.30 5.68
C HIS A 119 15.66 -1.53 5.71
N MET A 120 16.08 -2.76 5.97
CA MET A 120 17.50 -3.14 6.01
C MET A 120 17.89 -3.97 4.80
N ILE A 121 18.94 -3.55 4.11
CA ILE A 121 19.52 -4.29 2.98
C ILE A 121 20.77 -5.03 3.48
N ASN A 122 20.76 -6.36 3.41
CA ASN A 122 21.92 -7.18 3.78
C ASN A 122 22.78 -7.47 2.55
N THR A 123 23.91 -6.77 2.44
CA THR A 123 24.89 -6.95 1.35
C THR A 123 25.95 -8.01 1.65
N GLY A 124 25.92 -8.65 2.83
CA GLY A 124 26.93 -9.63 3.25
C GLY A 124 28.35 -9.06 3.19
N SER A 125 29.25 -9.76 2.47
CA SER A 125 30.63 -9.34 2.26
C SER A 125 30.86 -8.63 0.92
N HIS A 126 29.81 -8.24 0.20
CA HIS A 126 29.96 -7.62 -1.11
C HIS A 126 30.43 -6.16 -0.98
N PRO A 127 31.48 -5.75 -1.71
CA PRO A 127 31.95 -4.37 -1.67
C PRO A 127 30.96 -3.41 -2.36
N PRO A 128 31.05 -2.10 -2.08
CA PRO A 128 30.25 -1.09 -2.78
C PRO A 128 30.45 -1.09 -4.30
N VAL A 129 29.33 -1.03 -5.02
CA VAL A 129 29.31 -0.86 -6.48
C VAL A 129 29.07 0.61 -6.80
N HIS A 130 30.02 1.21 -7.53
CA HIS A 130 29.92 2.57 -8.04
C HIS A 130 29.83 2.53 -9.57
N SER A 131 28.76 3.10 -10.12
CA SER A 131 28.53 3.15 -11.55
C SER A 131 28.38 4.58 -12.06
N HIS A 132 28.90 4.83 -13.25
CA HIS A 132 28.88 6.16 -13.85
C HIS A 132 27.49 6.49 -14.41
N VAL A 133 27.08 7.75 -14.25
CA VAL A 133 25.84 8.26 -14.84
C VAL A 133 25.96 8.29 -16.36
N TYR A 134 24.93 7.82 -17.06
CA TYR A 134 24.90 7.83 -18.52
C TYR A 134 24.71 9.25 -19.07
N ARG A 135 25.16 9.46 -20.32
CA ARG A 135 24.85 10.69 -21.05
C ARG A 135 23.35 10.72 -21.35
N THR A 136 22.72 11.86 -21.11
CA THR A 136 21.28 12.06 -21.26
C THR A 136 21.00 13.33 -22.06
N ASP A 137 19.93 13.31 -22.85
CA ASP A 137 19.51 14.47 -23.63
C ASP A 137 19.15 15.65 -22.71
N PRO A 138 19.37 16.91 -23.13
CA PRO A 138 19.09 18.09 -22.30
C PRO A 138 17.65 18.17 -21.79
N ILE A 139 16.69 17.72 -22.61
CA ILE A 139 15.27 17.67 -22.26
C ILE A 139 15.06 16.70 -21.10
N LYS A 140 15.56 15.48 -21.23
CA LYS A 140 15.48 14.46 -20.18
C LYS A 140 16.22 14.90 -18.91
N GLN A 141 17.39 15.52 -19.03
CA GLN A 141 18.13 16.06 -17.88
C GLN A 141 17.32 17.13 -17.13
N LYS A 142 16.58 17.98 -17.84
CA LYS A 142 15.69 18.96 -17.23
C LYS A 142 14.56 18.29 -16.45
N HIS A 143 13.93 17.26 -17.01
CA HIS A 143 12.91 16.48 -16.30
C HIS A 143 13.49 15.81 -15.05
N LEU A 144 14.66 15.17 -15.16
CA LEU A 144 15.34 14.52 -14.03
C LEU A 144 15.59 15.51 -12.89
N THR A 145 16.11 16.69 -13.23
CA THR A 145 16.41 17.75 -12.26
C THR A 145 15.14 18.28 -11.62
N GLY A 146 14.05 18.45 -12.40
CA GLY A 146 12.75 18.85 -11.91
C GLY A 146 12.19 17.87 -10.88
N THR A 147 12.11 16.58 -11.23
CA THR A 147 11.63 15.52 -10.33
C THR A 147 12.52 15.39 -9.10
N THR A 148 13.85 15.45 -9.26
CA THR A 148 14.79 15.39 -8.12
C THR A 148 14.55 16.54 -7.14
N ASN A 149 14.36 17.77 -7.63
CA ASN A 149 14.08 18.92 -6.78
C ASN A 149 12.73 18.81 -6.06
N GLU A 150 11.71 18.29 -6.73
CA GLU A 150 10.41 18.03 -6.13
C GLU A 150 10.50 16.99 -5.01
N MET A 151 11.17 15.87 -5.25
CA MET A 151 11.38 14.82 -4.24
C MET A 151 12.23 15.31 -3.07
N LEU A 152 13.24 16.16 -3.32
CA LEU A 152 14.03 16.83 -2.26
C LEU A 152 13.15 17.76 -1.41
N LYS A 153 12.27 18.54 -2.05
CA LYS A 153 11.32 19.42 -1.35
C LYS A 153 10.35 18.64 -0.47
N HIS A 154 9.89 17.48 -0.95
CA HIS A 154 8.99 16.59 -0.20
C HIS A 154 9.72 15.73 0.84
N GLY A 155 11.05 15.78 0.93
CA GLY A 155 11.84 15.03 1.91
C GLY A 155 11.98 13.53 1.60
N GLN A 156 11.66 13.11 0.38
CA GLN A 156 11.82 11.71 -0.07
C GLN A 156 13.27 11.37 -0.40
N LEU A 157 14.06 12.38 -0.81
CA LEU A 157 15.47 12.25 -1.12
C LEU A 157 16.30 13.11 -0.18
N GLU A 158 17.54 12.67 0.06
CA GLU A 158 18.56 13.43 0.79
C GLU A 158 19.87 13.37 0.00
N LYS A 159 20.70 14.42 0.11
CA LYS A 159 22.06 14.41 -0.42
C LYS A 159 22.91 13.43 0.39
N SER A 160 23.57 12.50 -0.29
CA SER A 160 24.46 11.53 0.35
C SER A 160 25.84 11.54 -0.29
N TYR A 161 26.82 11.04 0.47
CA TYR A 161 28.19 10.81 0.02
C TYR A 161 28.50 9.30 -0.01
N ALA A 162 27.53 8.50 -0.49
CA ALA A 162 27.63 7.05 -0.49
C ALA A 162 28.68 6.54 -1.48
N SER A 163 29.41 5.49 -1.11
CA SER A 163 30.28 4.75 -2.04
C SER A 163 29.49 3.91 -3.05
N TRP A 164 28.19 3.73 -2.82
CA TRP A 164 27.27 3.07 -3.74
C TRP A 164 26.65 4.10 -4.67
N SER A 165 26.64 3.82 -5.98
CA SER A 165 25.93 4.65 -6.95
C SER A 165 25.36 3.80 -8.10
N SER A 166 24.14 4.13 -8.52
CA SER A 166 23.45 3.55 -9.67
C SER A 166 22.98 4.68 -10.58
N PRO A 167 23.13 4.59 -11.92
CA PRO A 167 22.63 5.61 -12.83
C PRO A 167 21.09 5.58 -12.84
N VAL A 168 20.49 6.76 -13.05
CA VAL A 168 19.04 6.92 -13.23
C VAL A 168 18.74 7.10 -14.72
N ILE A 169 17.62 6.56 -15.18
CA ILE A 169 17.17 6.58 -16.59
C ILE A 169 15.73 7.10 -16.64
N LEU A 170 15.43 7.89 -17.68
CA LEU A 170 14.11 8.47 -18.01
C LEU A 170 13.61 7.96 -19.36
#